data_AF-A0A2V9CU49-F1
#
_entry.id   AF-A0A2V9CU49-F1
#
_cell.length_a   1.000
_cell.length_b   1.000
_cell.length_c   1.000
_cell.angle_alpha   90.00
_cell.angle_beta   90.00
_cell.angle_gamma   90.00
#
_symmetry.space_group_name_H-M   'P 1'
#
loop_
_entity.id
_entity.type
_entity.pdbx_description
1 polymer ?
#
loop_
_entity_poly.entity_id
_entity_poly.type
_entity_poly.pdbx_seq_one_letter_code
_entity_poly.pdbx_strand_id
1 'polypeptide(L)'
;MIAIRRYGIALVFVAVAFVSTLLLQRFFPYPFLFVFFAAVMASAWFGGSKPGFLAVLVSTLLVDYFFVPPFRTFAVDASDVAYFGSFIACAVVASWVSSSMRRTEEALRQARDQLEIRVAERTAELQKSVGELEEKERQRLLLENEKSALETERSALSDKLETRKAVDRAKGIFQRDLRISEEEAYRTLQRESQQRRRSMRDIAESVILNDNLKRGTQ
;
A
#
# COMPACT_ATOMS: atom_id res chain seq x y z
N MET A 1 -17.94 20.02 -8.55
CA MET A 1 -18.56 20.54 -7.30
C MET A 1 -17.73 21.60 -6.56
N ILE A 2 -16.39 21.49 -6.47
CA ILE A 2 -15.55 22.43 -5.68
C ILE A 2 -15.57 23.87 -6.24
N ALA A 3 -15.71 24.05 -7.56
CA ALA A 3 -15.78 25.37 -8.19
C ALA A 3 -17.03 26.17 -7.77
N ILE A 4 -18.21 25.53 -7.77
CA ILE A 4 -19.49 26.15 -7.39
C ILE A 4 -19.45 26.66 -5.94
N ARG A 5 -18.83 25.88 -5.04
CA ARG A 5 -18.66 26.27 -3.63
C ARG A 5 -17.77 27.51 -3.47
N ARG A 6 -16.73 27.66 -4.30
CA ARG A 6 -15.80 28.79 -4.26
C ARG A 6 -16.43 30.09 -4.78
N TYR A 7 -17.27 30.02 -5.81
CA TYR A 7 -18.04 31.18 -6.30
C TYR A 7 -19.16 31.59 -5.33
N GLY A 8 -19.79 30.62 -4.66
CA GLY A 8 -20.80 30.91 -3.63
C GLY A 8 -20.23 31.68 -2.44
N ILE A 9 -19.04 31.33 -1.98
CA ILE A 9 -18.34 32.03 -0.88
C ILE A 9 -18.06 33.49 -1.27
N ALA A 10 -17.58 33.73 -2.50
CA ALA A 10 -17.33 35.09 -2.99
C ALA A 10 -18.60 35.95 -2.98
N LEU A 11 -19.73 35.39 -3.41
CA LEU A 11 -21.01 36.10 -3.47
C LEU A 11 -21.55 36.44 -2.08
N VAL A 12 -21.39 35.52 -1.11
CA VAL A 12 -21.78 35.73 0.29
C VAL A 12 -20.95 36.84 0.93
N PHE A 13 -19.63 36.86 0.72
CA PHE A 13 -18.78 37.93 1.26
C PHE A 13 -19.15 39.30 0.69
N VAL A 14 -19.40 39.40 -0.62
CA VAL A 14 -19.84 40.65 -1.26
C VAL A 14 -21.21 41.09 -0.73
N ALA A 15 -22.15 40.17 -0.54
CA ALA A 15 -23.47 40.47 0.02
C ALA A 15 -23.37 40.97 1.48
N VAL A 16 -22.54 40.33 2.31
CA VAL A 16 -22.30 40.77 3.71
C VAL A 16 -21.62 42.14 3.75
N ALA A 17 -20.70 42.41 2.83
CA ALA A 17 -20.07 43.71 2.69
C ALA A 17 -21.07 44.81 2.34
N PHE A 18 -21.96 44.52 1.38
CA PHE A 18 -23.00 45.43 0.94
C PHE A 18 -24.00 45.76 2.05
N VAL A 19 -24.49 44.74 2.77
CA VAL A 19 -25.43 44.92 3.89
C VAL A 19 -24.78 45.68 5.05
N SER A 20 -23.53 45.37 5.37
CA SER A 20 -22.79 46.09 6.42
C SER A 20 -22.57 47.55 6.04
N THR A 21 -22.27 47.82 4.77
CA THR A 21 -22.09 49.19 4.27
C THR A 21 -23.38 50.01 4.39
N LEU A 22 -24.54 49.44 4.07
CA LEU A 22 -25.85 50.09 4.22
C LEU A 22 -26.17 50.43 5.69
N LEU A 23 -25.79 49.55 6.64
CA LEU A 23 -25.98 49.81 8.07
C LEU A 23 -25.06 50.93 8.60
N LEU A 24 -23.79 50.93 8.19
CA LEU A 24 -22.80 51.92 8.63
C LEU A 24 -22.99 53.31 8.00
N GLN A 25 -23.65 53.41 6.84
CA GLN A 25 -23.98 54.68 6.19
C GLN A 25 -24.83 55.62 7.07
N ARG A 26 -25.50 55.08 8.10
CA ARG A 26 -26.25 55.87 9.08
C ARG A 26 -25.35 56.69 10.01
N PHE A 27 -24.09 56.29 10.20
CA PHE A 27 -23.16 56.88 11.16
C PHE A 27 -21.98 57.61 10.51
N PHE A 28 -21.54 57.20 9.32
CA PHE A 28 -20.39 57.80 8.61
C PHE A 28 -20.71 58.09 7.14
N PRO A 29 -20.24 59.22 6.57
CA PRO A 29 -20.52 59.56 5.17
C PRO A 29 -19.88 58.62 4.12
N TYR A 30 -18.75 57.94 4.43
CA TYR A 30 -18.01 57.12 3.45
C TYR A 30 -17.37 55.80 4.00
N PRO A 31 -18.11 54.90 4.69
CA PRO A 31 -17.55 53.68 5.28
C PRO A 31 -17.31 52.51 4.29
N PHE A 32 -17.70 52.66 3.02
CA PHE A 32 -17.75 51.56 2.05
C PHE A 32 -16.36 51.01 1.66
N LEU A 33 -15.32 51.85 1.62
CA LEU A 33 -13.99 51.45 1.11
C LEU A 33 -13.36 50.30 1.91
N PHE A 34 -13.40 50.36 3.25
CA PHE A 34 -12.77 49.35 4.11
C PHE A 34 -13.52 48.01 4.08
N VAL A 35 -14.85 48.05 3.98
CA VAL A 35 -15.70 46.86 4.04
C VAL A 35 -15.66 46.07 2.72
N PHE A 36 -15.71 46.77 1.59
CA PHE A 36 -15.55 46.13 0.27
C PHE A 36 -14.12 45.60 0.07
N PHE A 37 -13.10 46.32 0.54
CA PHE A 37 -11.71 45.84 0.51
C PHE A 37 -11.54 44.54 1.32
N ALA A 38 -12.08 44.50 2.54
CA ALA A 38 -12.04 43.30 3.38
C ALA A 38 -12.74 42.10 2.73
N ALA A 39 -13.88 42.33 2.06
CA ALA A 39 -14.62 41.29 1.36
C ALA A 39 -13.89 40.75 0.12
N VAL A 40 -13.24 41.61 -0.66
CA VAL A 40 -12.41 41.21 -1.81
C VAL A 40 -11.22 40.38 -1.33
N MET A 41 -10.55 40.81 -0.25
CA MET A 41 -9.44 40.05 0.33
C MET A 41 -9.87 38.68 0.84
N ALA A 42 -10.97 38.59 1.59
CA ALA A 42 -11.51 37.33 2.09
C ALA A 42 -11.94 36.40 0.93
N SER A 43 -12.61 36.94 -0.09
CA SER A 43 -13.02 36.19 -1.28
C SER A 43 -11.82 35.62 -2.05
N ALA A 44 -10.77 36.42 -2.23
CA ALA A 44 -9.56 35.97 -2.92
C ALA A 44 -8.80 34.90 -2.11
N TRP A 45 -8.80 35.00 -0.77
CA TRP A 45 -8.17 34.04 0.14
C TRP A 45 -8.88 32.68 0.18
N PHE A 46 -10.22 32.68 0.24
CA PHE A 46 -11.01 31.44 0.39
C PHE A 46 -11.51 30.86 -0.94
N GLY A 47 -11.67 31.68 -1.98
CA GLY A 47 -12.21 31.28 -3.29
C GLY A 47 -11.15 30.97 -4.36
N GLY A 48 -9.94 31.48 -4.25
CA GLY A 48 -8.89 31.38 -5.28
C GLY A 48 -9.04 32.42 -6.39
N SER A 49 -8.24 32.28 -7.47
CA SER A 49 -7.99 33.36 -8.44
C SER A 49 -9.21 33.81 -9.26
N LYS A 50 -10.05 32.88 -9.72
CA LYS A 50 -11.22 33.17 -10.59
C LYS A 50 -12.37 33.89 -9.86
N PRO A 51 -12.77 33.50 -8.63
CA PRO A 51 -13.79 34.23 -7.90
C PRO A 51 -13.33 35.58 -7.33
N GLY A 52 -12.02 35.77 -7.08
CA GLY A 52 -11.47 37.07 -6.69
C GLY A 52 -11.71 38.15 -7.75
N PHE A 53 -11.51 37.83 -9.03
CA PHE A 53 -11.81 38.75 -10.14
C PHE A 53 -13.30 39.08 -10.24
N LEU A 54 -14.18 38.08 -10.10
CA LEU A 54 -15.62 38.29 -10.07
C LEU A 54 -16.05 39.19 -8.90
N ALA A 55 -15.47 39.00 -7.71
CA ALA A 55 -15.75 39.84 -6.55
C ALA A 55 -15.32 41.30 -6.78
N VAL A 56 -14.17 41.54 -7.42
CA VAL A 56 -13.73 42.89 -7.80
C VAL A 56 -14.70 43.51 -8.81
N LEU A 57 -15.09 42.77 -9.85
CA LEU A 57 -15.97 43.27 -10.92
C LEU A 57 -17.37 43.60 -10.38
N VAL A 58 -17.94 42.72 -9.56
CA VAL A 58 -19.24 42.93 -8.91
C VAL A 58 -19.19 44.06 -7.88
N SER A 59 -18.11 44.16 -7.09
CA SER A 59 -17.93 45.26 -6.13
C SER A 59 -17.80 46.61 -6.86
N THR A 60 -17.08 46.63 -7.98
CA THR A 60 -16.95 47.83 -8.83
C THR A 60 -18.31 48.27 -9.37
N LEU A 61 -19.11 47.36 -9.92
CA LEU A 61 -20.47 47.64 -10.40
C LEU A 61 -21.41 48.12 -9.30
N LEU A 62 -21.36 47.51 -8.12
CA LEU A 62 -22.20 47.92 -6.98
C LEU A 62 -21.83 49.31 -6.46
N VAL A 63 -20.53 49.62 -6.37
CA VAL A 63 -20.06 50.94 -5.92
C VAL A 63 -20.38 52.02 -6.95
N ASP A 64 -20.18 51.74 -8.24
CA ASP A 64 -20.49 52.65 -9.36
C ASP A 64 -21.99 52.98 -9.43
N TYR A 65 -22.86 51.97 -9.27
CA TYR A 65 -24.31 52.14 -9.38
C TYR A 65 -24.99 52.74 -8.13
N PHE A 66 -24.55 52.38 -6.92
CA PHE A 66 -25.22 52.79 -5.67
C PHE A 66 -24.54 53.96 -4.93
N PHE A 67 -23.24 54.18 -5.09
CA PHE A 67 -22.46 55.02 -4.17
C PHE A 67 -21.74 56.23 -4.82
N VAL A 68 -21.65 56.33 -6.15
CA VAL A 68 -21.01 57.48 -6.84
C VAL A 68 -22.08 58.39 -7.47
N PRO A 69 -22.33 59.58 -6.92
CA PRO A 69 -23.16 60.61 -7.56
C PRO A 69 -22.48 61.14 -8.84
N PRO A 70 -23.25 61.55 -9.86
CA PRO A 70 -24.17 62.66 -9.66
C PRO A 70 -25.59 62.28 -10.03
N PHE A 71 -26.59 62.94 -9.45
CA PHE A 71 -27.82 63.14 -10.21
C PHE A 71 -27.45 64.00 -11.45
N ARG A 72 -27.07 63.34 -12.56
CA ARG A 72 -26.96 63.91 -13.91
C ARG A 72 -25.99 65.10 -14.13
N THR A 73 -24.75 65.15 -13.60
CA THR A 73 -23.78 66.23 -13.97
C THR A 73 -22.29 65.85 -13.84
N PHE A 74 -21.49 66.05 -14.90
CA PHE A 74 -20.03 65.87 -14.94
C PHE A 74 -19.27 66.98 -14.18
N ALA A 75 -19.13 66.87 -12.86
CA ALA A 75 -18.21 67.70 -12.08
C ALA A 75 -17.19 66.79 -11.36
N VAL A 76 -15.93 66.86 -11.77
CA VAL A 76 -14.83 66.08 -11.20
C VAL A 76 -14.30 66.82 -9.97
N ASP A 77 -14.45 66.23 -8.78
CA ASP A 77 -14.00 66.79 -7.50
C ASP A 77 -12.73 66.08 -6.98
N ALA A 78 -11.98 66.69 -6.05
CA ALA A 78 -10.76 66.10 -5.47
C ALA A 78 -11.00 64.72 -4.81
N SER A 79 -12.25 64.45 -4.47
CA SER A 79 -12.78 63.17 -4.01
C SER A 79 -12.57 62.02 -5.04
N ASP A 80 -12.61 62.29 -6.35
CA ASP A 80 -12.45 61.29 -7.44
C ASP A 80 -11.05 60.66 -7.50
N VAL A 81 -10.03 61.39 -7.04
CA VAL A 81 -8.64 60.90 -6.99
C VAL A 81 -8.48 59.79 -5.95
N ALA A 82 -9.21 59.88 -4.82
CA ALA A 82 -9.19 58.85 -3.78
C ALA A 82 -9.86 57.54 -4.25
N TYR A 83 -10.90 57.63 -5.11
CA TYR A 83 -11.54 56.46 -5.73
C TYR A 83 -10.62 55.76 -6.72
N PHE A 84 -9.98 56.51 -7.62
CA PHE A 84 -9.01 55.97 -8.56
C PHE A 84 -7.83 55.31 -7.84
N GLY A 85 -7.33 55.93 -6.77
CA GLY A 85 -6.28 55.33 -5.93
C GLY A 85 -6.72 54.02 -5.27
N SER A 86 -7.95 53.98 -4.73
CA SER A 86 -8.53 52.79 -4.12
C SER A 86 -8.73 51.66 -5.14
N PHE A 87 -9.17 52.00 -6.36
CA PHE A 87 -9.34 51.06 -7.46
C PHE A 87 -8.01 50.43 -7.90
N ILE A 88 -6.97 51.26 -8.09
CA ILE A 88 -5.63 50.79 -8.43
C ILE A 88 -5.06 49.90 -7.32
N ALA A 89 -5.22 50.29 -6.05
CA ALA A 89 -4.80 49.48 -4.91
C ALA A 89 -5.52 48.11 -4.87
N CYS A 90 -6.83 48.08 -5.08
CA CYS A 90 -7.61 46.85 -5.18
C CYS A 90 -7.13 45.95 -6.35
N ALA A 91 -6.88 46.53 -7.52
CA ALA A 91 -6.41 45.79 -8.69
C ALA A 91 -5.01 45.19 -8.46
N VAL A 92 -4.11 45.93 -7.79
CA VAL A 92 -2.77 45.45 -7.44
C VAL A 92 -2.83 44.32 -6.41
N VAL A 93 -3.62 44.47 -5.35
CA VAL A 93 -3.78 43.42 -4.31
C VAL A 93 -4.43 42.17 -4.89
N ALA A 94 -5.48 42.31 -5.71
CA ALA A 94 -6.13 41.20 -6.39
C ALA A 94 -5.15 40.47 -7.34
N SER A 95 -4.32 41.23 -8.08
CA SER A 95 -3.30 40.66 -8.97
C SER A 95 -2.19 39.94 -8.19
N TRP A 96 -1.75 40.51 -7.06
CA TRP A 96 -0.75 39.90 -6.17
C TRP A 96 -1.26 38.58 -5.55
N VAL A 97 -2.48 38.58 -5.02
CA VAL A 97 -3.12 37.37 -4.47
C VAL A 97 -3.33 36.31 -5.54
N SER A 98 -3.76 36.71 -6.75
CA SER A 98 -3.93 35.80 -7.88
C SER A 98 -2.61 35.13 -8.27
N SER A 99 -1.52 35.90 -8.32
CA SER A 99 -0.18 35.39 -8.61
C SER A 99 0.35 34.48 -7.50
N SER A 100 0.08 34.80 -6.23
CA SER A 100 0.50 33.98 -5.09
C SER A 100 -0.20 32.62 -5.09
N MET A 101 -1.49 32.59 -5.43
CA MET A 101 -2.29 31.36 -5.42
C MET A 101 -1.92 30.39 -6.54
N ARG A 102 -1.55 30.92 -7.72
CA ARG A 102 -1.09 30.09 -8.85
C ARG A 102 0.11 29.21 -8.46
N ARG A 103 1.06 29.77 -7.71
CA ARG A 103 2.26 29.03 -7.25
C ARG A 103 1.91 27.87 -6.32
N THR A 104 0.93 28.05 -5.43
CA THR A 104 0.48 27.01 -4.49
C THR A 104 -0.26 25.87 -5.21
N GLU A 105 -1.08 26.21 -6.20
CA GLU A 105 -1.83 25.21 -6.98
C GLU A 105 -0.89 24.38 -7.87
N GLU A 106 0.11 25.01 -8.48
CA GLU A 106 1.13 24.33 -9.29
C GLU A 106 2.02 23.42 -8.43
N ALA A 107 2.48 23.90 -7.27
CA ALA A 107 3.27 23.07 -6.35
C ALA A 107 2.48 21.86 -5.82
N LEU A 108 1.19 22.04 -5.51
CA LEU A 108 0.32 20.94 -5.08
C LEU A 108 0.09 19.91 -6.18
N ARG A 109 -0.07 20.36 -7.44
CA ARG A 109 -0.18 19.47 -8.59
C ARG A 109 1.09 18.66 -8.79
N GLN A 110 2.25 19.30 -8.76
CA GLN A 110 3.54 18.61 -8.87
C GLN A 110 3.74 17.58 -7.76
N ALA A 111 3.39 17.91 -6.51
CA ALA A 111 3.47 16.97 -5.40
C ALA A 111 2.54 15.76 -5.60
N ARG A 112 1.31 15.99 -6.07
CA ARG A 112 0.37 14.91 -6.40
C ARG A 112 0.91 14.01 -7.50
N ASP A 113 1.38 14.58 -8.60
CA ASP A 113 1.86 13.82 -9.75
C ASP A 113 3.10 12.98 -9.38
N GLN A 114 4.01 13.54 -8.56
CA GLN A 114 5.14 12.79 -8.02
C GLN A 114 4.73 11.66 -7.06
N LEU A 115 3.65 11.83 -6.30
CA LEU A 115 3.13 10.78 -5.43
C LEU A 115 2.48 9.67 -6.27
N GLU A 116 1.72 10.02 -7.32
CA GLU A 116 1.10 9.04 -8.21
C GLU A 116 2.16 8.18 -8.92
N ILE A 117 3.24 8.79 -9.41
CA ILE A 117 4.37 8.05 -10.00
C ILE A 117 5.01 7.12 -8.98
N ARG A 118 5.33 7.62 -7.78
CA ARG A 118 5.97 6.80 -6.72
C ARG A 118 5.09 5.63 -6.28
N VAL A 119 3.78 5.85 -6.17
CA VAL A 119 2.83 4.77 -5.84
C VAL A 119 2.83 3.73 -6.96
N ALA A 120 2.74 4.15 -8.22
CA ALA A 120 2.78 3.23 -9.35
C ALA A 120 4.07 2.41 -9.41
N GLU A 121 5.24 3.04 -9.21
CA GLU A 121 6.54 2.37 -9.16
C GLU A 121 6.62 1.34 -8.04
N ARG A 122 6.21 1.71 -6.81
CA ARG A 122 6.23 0.78 -5.67
C ARG A 122 5.24 -0.36 -5.83
N THR A 123 4.06 -0.11 -6.41
CA THR A 123 3.10 -1.17 -6.71
C THR A 123 3.66 -2.16 -7.72
N ALA A 124 4.34 -1.69 -8.77
CA ALA A 124 4.98 -2.56 -9.75
C ALA A 124 6.15 -3.37 -9.14
N GLU A 125 6.98 -2.75 -8.30
CA GLU A 125 8.09 -3.43 -7.60
C GLU A 125 7.58 -4.49 -6.61
N LEU A 126 6.53 -4.17 -5.85
CA LEU A 126 5.89 -5.12 -4.93
C LEU A 126 5.27 -6.29 -5.69
N GLN A 127 4.55 -6.03 -6.78
CA GLN A 127 3.98 -7.09 -7.62
C GLN A 127 5.07 -8.01 -8.18
N LYS A 128 6.21 -7.45 -8.61
CA LYS A 128 7.36 -8.24 -9.06
C LYS A 128 7.91 -9.12 -7.94
N SER A 129 8.13 -8.54 -6.76
CA SER A 129 8.68 -9.26 -5.60
C SER A 129 7.74 -10.38 -5.13
N VAL A 130 6.42 -10.15 -5.18
CA VAL A 130 5.40 -11.17 -4.88
C VAL A 130 5.47 -12.31 -5.89
N GLY A 131 5.55 -12.01 -7.20
CA GLY A 131 5.72 -13.05 -8.22
C GLY A 131 6.98 -13.90 -8.04
N GLU A 132 8.12 -13.27 -7.71
CA GLU A 132 9.37 -14.00 -7.43
C GLU A 132 9.28 -14.90 -6.19
N LEU A 133 8.54 -14.48 -5.16
CA LEU A 133 8.33 -15.28 -3.96
C LEU A 133 7.40 -16.47 -4.25
N GLU A 134 6.33 -16.27 -5.00
CA GLU A 134 5.42 -17.35 -5.42
C GLU A 134 6.13 -18.41 -6.27
N GLU A 135 7.04 -18.00 -7.16
CA GLU A 135 7.87 -18.93 -7.93
C GLU A 135 8.81 -19.73 -7.04
N LYS A 136 9.48 -19.07 -6.07
CA LYS A 136 10.36 -19.75 -5.11
C LYS A 136 9.60 -20.71 -4.21
N GLU A 137 8.40 -20.34 -3.77
CA GLU A 137 7.54 -21.19 -2.95
C GLU A 137 7.11 -22.43 -3.75
N ARG A 138 6.69 -22.25 -5.01
CA ARG A 138 6.38 -23.37 -5.90
C ARG A 138 7.58 -24.29 -6.10
N GLN A 139 8.78 -23.73 -6.30
CA GLN A 139 9.99 -24.52 -6.45
C GLN A 139 10.34 -25.29 -5.17
N ARG A 140 10.17 -24.68 -3.99
CA ARG A 140 10.36 -25.36 -2.70
C ARG A 140 9.39 -26.52 -2.52
N LEU A 141 8.10 -26.32 -2.82
CA LEU A 141 7.09 -27.38 -2.71
C LEU A 141 7.41 -28.56 -3.64
N LEU A 142 7.85 -28.30 -4.87
CA LEU A 142 8.27 -29.34 -5.79
C LEU A 142 9.48 -30.11 -5.26
N LEU A 143 10.50 -29.38 -4.79
CA LEU A 143 11.71 -29.98 -4.22
C LEU A 143 11.41 -30.79 -2.94
N GLU A 144 10.50 -30.30 -2.10
CA GLU A 144 10.08 -30.98 -0.87
C GLU A 144 9.32 -32.27 -1.18
N ASN A 145 8.41 -32.25 -2.16
CA ASN A 145 7.71 -33.44 -2.63
C ASN A 145 8.69 -34.46 -3.23
N GLU A 146 9.61 -34.03 -4.10
CA GLU A 146 10.65 -34.89 -4.68
C GLU A 146 11.51 -35.51 -3.58
N LYS A 147 11.95 -34.70 -2.60
CA LYS A 147 12.72 -35.20 -1.45
C LYS A 147 11.93 -36.24 -0.65
N SER A 148 10.64 -36.01 -0.39
CA SER A 148 9.81 -36.96 0.36
C SER A 148 9.65 -38.31 -0.38
N ALA A 149 9.53 -38.28 -1.71
CA ALA A 149 9.45 -39.48 -2.53
C ALA A 149 10.78 -40.25 -2.51
N LEU A 150 11.91 -39.55 -2.66
CA LEU A 150 13.24 -40.14 -2.57
C LEU A 150 13.55 -40.71 -1.18
N GLU A 151 13.11 -40.04 -0.11
CA GLU A 151 13.27 -40.56 1.26
C GLU A 151 12.48 -41.85 1.47
N THR A 152 11.27 -41.93 0.91
CA THR A 152 10.45 -43.16 0.95
C THR A 152 11.11 -44.29 0.18
N GLU A 153 11.61 -44.03 -1.04
CA GLU A 153 12.32 -45.02 -1.85
C GLU A 153 13.61 -45.49 -1.15
N ARG A 154 14.38 -44.55 -0.59
CA ARG A 154 15.59 -44.85 0.17
C ARG A 154 15.28 -45.72 1.39
N SER A 155 14.21 -45.42 2.13
CA SER A 155 13.79 -46.24 3.28
C SER A 155 13.47 -47.66 2.83
N ALA A 156 12.66 -47.83 1.77
CA ALA A 156 12.28 -49.15 1.26
C ALA A 156 13.49 -49.97 0.75
N LEU A 157 14.45 -49.32 0.09
CA LEU A 157 15.70 -49.95 -0.34
C LEU A 157 16.59 -50.33 0.83
N SER A 158 16.72 -49.45 1.83
CA SER A 158 17.47 -49.71 3.06
C SER A 158 16.89 -50.93 3.78
N ASP A 159 15.57 -50.97 3.95
CA ASP A 159 14.86 -52.10 4.54
C ASP A 159 15.17 -53.41 3.79
N LYS A 160 15.07 -53.41 2.46
CA LYS A 160 15.35 -54.61 1.66
C LYS A 160 16.79 -55.10 1.86
N LEU A 161 17.76 -54.18 1.93
CA LEU A 161 19.17 -54.51 2.17
C LEU A 161 19.41 -55.05 3.58
N GLU A 162 18.80 -54.43 4.61
CA GLU A 162 18.94 -54.90 5.99
C GLU A 162 18.36 -56.30 6.17
N THR A 163 17.21 -56.59 5.58
CA THR A 163 16.63 -57.94 5.56
C THR A 163 17.60 -58.94 4.94
N ARG A 164 18.18 -58.62 3.77
CA ARG A 164 19.15 -59.52 3.11
C ARG A 164 20.38 -59.75 4.00
N LYS A 165 20.96 -58.69 4.56
CA LYS A 165 22.13 -58.78 5.45
C LYS A 165 21.85 -59.59 6.72
N ALA A 166 20.67 -59.42 7.31
CA ALA A 166 20.25 -60.19 8.49
C ALA A 166 20.13 -61.67 8.13
N VAL A 167 19.44 -61.98 7.03
CA VAL A 167 19.26 -63.36 6.54
C VAL A 167 20.59 -64.02 6.21
N ASP A 168 21.48 -63.35 5.48
CA ASP A 168 22.79 -63.89 5.13
C ASP A 168 23.67 -64.14 6.37
N ARG A 169 23.63 -63.24 7.36
CA ARG A 169 24.33 -63.44 8.64
C ARG A 169 23.76 -64.62 9.43
N ALA A 170 22.44 -64.74 9.52
CA ALA A 170 21.79 -65.86 10.20
C ALA A 170 22.06 -67.20 9.50
N LYS A 171 22.07 -67.24 8.16
CA LYS A 171 22.52 -68.41 7.39
C LYS A 171 23.94 -68.80 7.78
N GLY A 172 24.87 -67.85 7.85
CA GLY A 172 26.26 -68.10 8.26
C GLY A 172 26.39 -68.67 9.68
N ILE A 173 25.49 -68.30 10.62
CA ILE A 173 25.43 -68.91 11.95
C ILE A 173 24.98 -70.36 11.86
N PHE A 174 23.89 -70.64 11.15
CA PHE A 174 23.41 -72.02 10.97
C PHE A 174 24.42 -72.92 10.26
N GLN A 175 25.11 -72.42 9.23
CA GLN A 175 26.18 -73.18 8.56
C GLN A 175 27.33 -73.52 9.51
N ARG A 176 27.71 -72.63 10.43
CA ARG A 176 28.77 -72.89 11.41
C ARG A 176 28.33 -73.84 12.51
N ASP A 177 27.18 -73.58 13.12
CA ASP A 177 26.74 -74.25 14.35
C ASP A 177 26.11 -75.62 14.06
N LEU A 178 25.31 -75.70 12.98
CA LEU A 178 24.60 -76.93 12.60
C LEU A 178 25.33 -77.70 11.48
N ARG A 179 26.40 -77.14 10.89
CA ARG A 179 27.16 -77.74 9.77
C ARG A 179 26.29 -78.14 8.57
N ILE A 180 25.25 -77.35 8.31
CA ILE A 180 24.33 -77.55 7.18
C ILE A 180 24.73 -76.69 5.98
N SER A 181 24.22 -77.02 4.79
CA SER A 181 24.43 -76.22 3.58
C SER A 181 23.72 -74.85 3.64
N GLU A 182 24.10 -73.92 2.77
CA GLU A 182 23.44 -72.60 2.69
C GLU A 182 21.95 -72.72 2.37
N GLU A 183 21.61 -73.67 1.50
CA GLU A 183 20.26 -73.94 1.03
C GLU A 183 19.37 -74.50 2.16
N GLU A 184 19.92 -75.40 2.98
CA GLU A 184 19.24 -75.93 4.17
C GLU A 184 19.08 -74.86 5.26
N ALA A 185 20.09 -74.02 5.47
CA ALA A 185 20.02 -72.90 6.39
C ALA A 185 18.92 -71.90 5.99
N TYR A 186 18.82 -71.58 4.70
CA TYR A 186 17.76 -70.73 4.17
C TYR A 186 16.37 -71.34 4.37
N ARG A 187 16.19 -72.62 4.03
CA ARG A 187 14.92 -73.34 4.24
C ARG A 187 14.52 -73.43 5.71
N THR A 188 15.49 -73.50 6.61
CA THR A 188 15.26 -73.52 8.07
C THR A 188 14.76 -72.16 8.54
N LEU A 189 15.43 -71.07 8.16
CA LEU A 189 14.98 -69.69 8.38
C LEU A 189 13.56 -69.44 7.85
N GLN A 190 13.29 -69.89 6.62
CA GLN A 190 12.00 -69.73 5.97
C GLN A 190 10.89 -70.50 6.70
N ARG A 191 11.14 -71.75 7.10
CA ARG A 191 10.19 -72.55 7.89
C ARG A 191 9.90 -71.90 9.24
N GLU A 192 10.92 -71.43 9.95
CA GLU A 192 10.75 -70.74 11.24
C GLU A 192 9.96 -69.43 11.10
N SER A 193 10.21 -68.64 10.04
CA SER A 193 9.44 -67.43 9.72
C SER A 193 7.95 -67.74 9.49
N GLN A 194 7.65 -68.80 8.73
CA GLN A 194 6.27 -69.22 8.46
C GLN A 194 5.56 -69.75 9.72
N GLN A 195 6.23 -70.61 10.49
CA GLN A 195 5.65 -71.20 11.71
C GLN A 195 5.37 -70.14 12.77
N ARG A 196 6.26 -69.16 12.92
CA ARG A 196 6.11 -68.09 13.92
C ARG A 196 5.31 -66.88 13.41
N ARG A 197 4.92 -66.85 12.12
CA ARG A 197 4.25 -65.72 11.46
C ARG A 197 4.98 -64.38 11.68
N ARG A 198 6.31 -64.40 11.63
CA ARG A 198 7.15 -63.20 11.76
C ARG A 198 7.94 -62.99 10.48
N SER A 199 8.36 -61.75 10.26
CA SER A 199 9.16 -61.41 9.08
C SER A 199 10.46 -62.24 9.07
N MET A 200 10.99 -62.50 7.87
CA MET A 200 12.30 -63.16 7.73
C MET A 200 13.42 -62.38 8.45
N ARG A 201 13.31 -61.04 8.49
CA ARG A 201 14.26 -60.16 9.21
C ARG A 201 14.21 -60.41 10.72
N ASP A 202 13.02 -60.41 11.30
CA ASP A 202 12.81 -60.63 12.74
C ASP A 202 13.40 -61.97 13.23
N ILE A 203 13.19 -63.04 12.46
CA ILE A 203 13.74 -64.36 12.80
C ILE A 203 15.26 -64.34 12.69
N ALA A 204 15.79 -63.79 11.61
CA ALA A 204 17.24 -63.68 11.42
C ALA A 204 17.92 -62.86 12.51
N GLU A 205 17.33 -61.72 12.90
CA GLU A 205 17.82 -60.90 14.03
C GLU A 205 17.75 -61.64 15.36
N SER A 206 16.69 -62.41 15.61
CA SER A 206 16.57 -63.24 16.82
C SER A 206 17.67 -64.31 16.89
N VAL A 207 18.01 -64.93 15.77
CA VAL A 207 19.11 -65.91 15.67
C VAL A 207 20.45 -65.22 15.94
N ILE A 208 20.71 -64.07 15.32
CA ILE A 208 21.94 -63.29 15.50
C ILE A 208 22.09 -62.85 16.96
N LEU A 209 21.02 -62.34 17.56
CA LEU A 209 21.03 -61.90 18.97
C LEU A 209 21.39 -63.06 19.90
N ASN A 210 20.78 -64.23 19.68
CA ASN A 210 21.05 -65.40 20.50
C ASN A 210 22.50 -65.92 20.34
N ASP A 211 23.05 -65.91 19.12
CA ASP A 211 24.47 -66.24 18.88
C ASP A 211 25.42 -65.27 19.59
N ASN A 212 25.16 -63.96 19.50
CA ASN A 212 25.97 -62.94 20.18
C ASN A 212 25.94 -63.11 21.70
N LEU A 213 24.79 -63.41 22.29
CA LEU A 213 24.66 -63.70 23.72
C LEU A 213 25.44 -64.96 24.13
N LYS A 214 25.35 -66.03 23.35
CA LYS A 214 26.11 -67.26 23.60
C LYS A 214 27.63 -67.03 23.56
N ARG A 215 28.12 -66.23 22.62
CA ARG A 215 29.56 -65.93 22.49
C ARG A 215 30.08 -64.96 23.54
N GLY A 216 29.28 -64.01 24.01
CA GLY A 216 29.68 -63.08 25.06
C GLY A 216 29.72 -63.70 26.46
N THR A 217 29.19 -64.90 26.62
CA THR A 217 29.16 -65.65 27.89
C THR A 217 30.24 -66.75 27.94
N GLN A 218 31.06 -66.89 26.89
CA GLN A 218 32.20 -67.80 26.80
C GLN A 218 33.51 -67.01 26.87
#